data_AF-A0A0K0F2Z9-F1
#
_entry.id   AF-A0A0K0F2Z9-F1
#
_cell.length_a   1.000
_cell.length_b   1.000
_cell.length_c   1.000
_cell.angle_alpha   90.00
_cell.angle_beta   90.00
_cell.angle_gamma   90.00
#
_symmetry.space_group_name_H-M   'P 1'
#
loop_
_entity.id
_entity.type
_entity.pdbx_description
1 polymer ?
#
loop_
_entity_poly.entity_id
_entity_poly.type
_entity_poly.pdbx_seq_one_letter_code
_entity_poly.pdbx_strand_id
1 'polypeptide(L)' 'MITAVKDAPEVLESMFSSIPEGYVEGYKSLAQKGYHVFPFGYSSLGNLDKNNIKHISRDELEKGLTFAGFLFISCSL' A
#
# COMPACT_ATOMS: atom_id res chain seq x y z
N MET A 1 3.01 -10.89 13.14
CA MET A 1 2.19 -11.10 11.93
C MET A 1 2.17 -9.81 11.13
N ILE A 2 2.10 -9.86 9.80
CA ILE A 2 2.04 -8.66 8.96
C ILE A 2 0.73 -8.63 8.17
N THR A 3 0.18 -7.44 7.97
CA THR A 3 -0.78 -7.17 6.89
C THR A 3 -0.04 -6.48 5.77
N ALA A 4 -0.32 -6.90 4.54
CA ALA A 4 0.15 -6.23 3.34
C ALA A 4 -1.10 -5.81 2.54
N VAL A 5 -1.10 -4.57 2.07
CA VAL A 5 -2.20 -3.95 1.33
C VAL A 5 -1.66 -3.45 0.01
N LYS A 6 -2.42 -3.68 -1.07
CA LYS A 6 -2.13 -3.21 -2.43
C LYS A 6 -3.42 -2.66 -3.02
N ASP A 7 -3.35 -1.47 -3.58
CA ASP A 7 -4.48 -0.80 -4.24
C ASP A 7 -3.95 0.24 -5.25
N ALA A 8 -4.80 1.14 -5.73
CA ALA A 8 -4.42 2.30 -6.52
C ALA A 8 -3.54 3.29 -5.71
N PRO A 9 -2.66 4.05 -6.39
CA PRO A 9 -1.77 5.01 -5.76
C PRO A 9 -2.48 6.02 -4.86
N GLU A 10 -3.62 6.56 -5.31
CA GLU A 10 -4.40 7.57 -4.59
C GLU A 10 -5.10 7.01 -3.34
N VAL A 11 -5.47 5.73 -3.38
CA VAL A 11 -6.15 5.07 -2.25
C VAL A 11 -5.15 4.80 -1.12
N LEU A 12 -4.02 4.16 -1.43
CA LEU A 12 -3.00 3.86 -0.41
C LEU A 12 -2.37 5.12 0.17
N GLU A 13 -2.27 6.20 -0.61
CA GLU A 13 -1.75 7.48 -0.13
C GLU A 13 -2.48 7.95 1.13
N SER A 14 -3.81 7.83 1.16
CA SER A 14 -4.63 8.18 2.34
C SER A 14 -4.49 7.23 3.52
N MET A 15 -4.01 6.00 3.29
CA MET A 15 -3.90 4.93 4.28
C MET A 15 -2.52 4.88 4.95
N PHE A 16 -1.51 5.55 4.39
CA PHE A 16 -0.16 5.58 4.94
C PHE A 16 -0.05 6.48 6.18
N SER A 17 0.76 6.07 7.16
CA SER A 17 1.09 6.93 8.30
C SER A 17 2.06 8.06 7.92
N SER A 18 2.89 7.82 6.91
CA SER A 18 3.86 8.77 6.38
C SER A 18 4.11 8.46 4.91
N ILE A 19 4.01 9.49 4.08
CA ILE A 19 4.27 9.41 2.64
C ILE A 19 5.71 9.85 2.41
N PRO A 20 6.56 9.02 1.77
CA PRO A 20 7.93 9.42 1.46
C PRO A 20 7.97 10.55 0.43
N GLU A 21 9.02 11.37 0.52
CA GLU A 21 9.26 12.43 -0.46
C GLU A 21 9.37 11.83 -1.88
N GLY A 22 8.70 12.46 -2.85
CA GLY A 22 8.68 11.99 -4.23
C GLY A 22 7.72 10.81 -4.50
N TYR A 23 6.90 10.37 -3.55
CA TYR A 23 5.87 9.33 -3.80
C TYR A 23 4.99 9.68 -5.00
N VAL A 24 4.44 10.90 -5.01
CA VAL A 24 3.53 11.39 -6.04
C VAL A 24 4.22 11.55 -7.40
N GLU A 25 5.40 12.16 -7.41
CA GLU A 25 6.18 12.34 -8.63
C GLU A 25 6.62 11.00 -9.22
N GLY A 26 6.99 10.04 -8.36
CA GLY A 26 7.42 8.70 -8.74
C GLY A 26 6.34 7.93 -9.50
N TYR A 27 5.14 7.78 -8.92
CA TYR A 27 4.07 7.04 -9.60
C TYR A 27 3.57 7.79 -10.84
N LYS A 28 3.52 9.13 -10.83
CA LYS A 28 3.12 9.93 -12.00
C LYS A 28 4.11 9.80 -13.15
N SER A 29 5.41 9.84 -12.88
CA SER A 29 6.44 9.66 -13.90
C SER A 29 6.35 8.28 -14.57
N LEU A 30 6.11 7.24 -13.77
CA LEU A 30 5.92 5.88 -14.28
C LEU A 30 4.61 5.75 -15.08
N ALA A 31 3.52 6.36 -14.61
CA ALA A 31 2.25 6.37 -15.33
C ALA A 31 2.35 7.10 -16.69
N GLN A 32 3.05 8.24 -16.74
CA GLN A 32 3.31 8.99 -17.99
C GLN A 32 4.11 8.17 -19.02
N LYS A 33 4.94 7.25 -18.56
CA LYS A 33 5.69 6.30 -19.40
C LYS A 33 4.86 5.08 -19.83
N GLY A 34 3.58 5.01 -19.46
CA GLY A 34 2.66 3.93 -19.83
C GLY A 34 2.72 2.71 -18.92
N TYR A 35 3.31 2.81 -17.72
CA TYR A 35 3.30 1.73 -16.75
C TYR A 35 2.07 1.78 -15.86
N HIS A 36 1.51 0.61 -15.54
CA HIS A 36 0.53 0.48 -14.47
C HIS A 36 1.26 0.34 -13.13
N VAL A 37 1.08 1.32 -12.24
CA VAL A 37 1.78 1.42 -10.96
C VAL A 37 0.85 1.07 -9.81
N PHE A 38 1.31 0.19 -8.92
CA PHE A 38 0.62 -0.20 -7.70
C PHE A 38 1.57 0.01 -6.50
N PRO A 39 1.25 0.88 -5.55
CA PRO A 39 1.96 0.93 -4.28
C PRO A 39 1.69 -0.31 -3.42
N PHE A 40 2.62 -0.61 -2.52
CA PHE A 40 2.42 -1.52 -1.41
C PHE A 40 2.60 -0.82 -0.08
N GLY A 41 1.70 -1.16 0.84
CA GLY A 41 1.81 -0.83 2.23
C GLY A 41 1.83 -2.06 3.09
N TYR A 42 2.52 -1.99 4.22
CA TYR A 42 2.45 -3.03 5.24
C TYR A 42 2.24 -2.44 6.62
N SER A 43 1.66 -3.23 7.52
CA SER A 43 1.57 -2.92 8.93
C SER A 43 1.88 -4.15 9.78
N SER A 44 2.48 -3.91 10.95
CA SER A 44 2.79 -4.96 11.91
C SER A 44 1.62 -5.13 12.86
N LEU A 45 0.98 -6.30 12.83
CA LEU A 45 -0.11 -6.66 13.73
C LEU A 45 0.38 -7.08 15.13
N GLY A 46 1.69 -7.01 15.38
CA GLY A 46 2.27 -7.45 16.65
C GLY A 46 1.97 -8.91 16.98
N ASN A 47 1.88 -9.21 18.28
CA ASN A 47 1.49 -10.50 18.85
C ASN A 47 -0.02 -10.56 19.09
N LEU A 48 -0.81 -10.40 18.01
CA LEU A 48 -2.24 -10.67 18.08
C LEU A 48 -2.49 -12.17 18.21
N ASP A 49 -3.38 -12.54 19.14
CA ASP A 49 -3.86 -13.92 19.26
C ASP A 49 -4.56 -14.33 17.97
N LYS A 50 -4.25 -15.51 17.44
CA LYS A 50 -4.76 -15.97 16.14
C LYS A 50 -6.29 -16.01 16.09
N ASN A 51 -6.95 -16.14 17.24
CA ASN A 51 -8.41 -16.16 17.33
C ASN A 51 -9.03 -14.77 17.11
N ASN A 52 -8.32 -13.69 17.44
CA ASN A 52 -8.84 -12.32 17.34
C ASN A 52 -8.76 -11.73 15.93
N ILE A 53 -7.97 -12.30 15.03
CA ILE A 53 -7.79 -11.79 13.66
C ILE A 53 -9.13 -11.71 12.91
N LYS A 54 -10.03 -12.68 13.14
CA LYS A 54 -11.35 -12.72 12.50
C LYS A 54 -12.29 -11.60 12.94
N HIS A 55 -12.01 -10.97 14.08
CA HIS A 55 -12.82 -9.90 14.65
C HIS A 55 -12.29 -8.51 14.31
N ILE A 56 -11.13 -8.40 13.65
CA ILE A 56 -10.58 -7.12 13.22
C ILE A 56 -11.27 -6.73 11.91
N SER A 57 -11.81 -5.51 11.86
CA SER A 57 -12.43 -4.97 10.66
C SER A 57 -11.37 -4.65 9.60
N ARG A 58 -11.80 -4.60 8.34
CA ARG A 58 -10.93 -4.26 7.22
C ARG A 58 -10.32 -2.87 7.37
N ASP A 59 -11.11 -1.86 7.74
CA ASP A 59 -10.66 -0.49 7.97
C ASP A 59 -9.58 -0.39 9.06
N GLU A 60 -9.63 -1.24 10.09
CA GLU A 60 -8.60 -1.27 11.13
C GLU A 60 -7.26 -1.83 10.60
N LEU A 61 -7.29 -2.69 9.59
CA LEU A 61 -6.10 -3.25 8.95
C LEU A 61 -5.55 -2.36 7.81
N GLU A 62 -6.40 -1.55 7.20
CA GLU A 62 -6.09 -0.65 6.08
C GLU A 62 -5.75 0.78 6.53
N LYS A 63 -5.27 0.97 7.77
CA LYS A 63 -4.85 2.28 8.30
C LYS A 63 -3.43 2.27 8.85
N GLY A 64 -2.77 3.43 8.82
CA GLY A 64 -1.45 3.64 9.42
C GLY A 64 -0.37 2.77 8.78
N LEU A 65 -0.49 2.51 7.48
CA LEU A 65 0.41 1.63 6.76
C LEU A 65 1.80 2.29 6.61
N THR A 66 2.84 1.47 6.56
CA THR A 66 4.19 1.88 6.16
C THR A 66 4.38 1.59 4.68
N PHE A 67 4.86 2.58 3.92
CA PHE A 67 5.17 2.42 2.51
C PHE A 67 6.32 1.42 2.31
N ALA A 68 6.08 0.39 1.50
CA ALA A 68 7.08 -0.64 1.18
C ALA A 68 7.73 -0.46 -0.19
N GLY A 69 7.03 0.17 -1.15
CA GLY A 69 7.53 0.32 -2.52
C GLY A 69 6.43 0.35 -3.57
N PHE A 70 6.85 0.42 -4.83
CA PHE A 70 5.98 0.33 -6.00
C PHE A 70 6.26 -0.94 -6.79
N LEU A 71 5.20 -1.60 -7.25
CA LEU A 71 5.25 -2.52 -8.39
C LEU A 71 4.67 -1.82 -9.59
N PHE A 72 5.42 -1.79 -10.68
CA PHE A 72 4.96 -1.27 -11.95
C PHE A 72 5.10 -2.34 -13.02
N ILE A 73 4.11 -2.41 -13.90
CA ILE A 73 4.07 -3.40 -14.98
C ILE A 73 3.91 -2.64 -16.29
N SER A 74 4.80 -2.92 -17.25
CA SER A 74 4.62 -2.46 -18.62
C SER A 74 3.51 -3.30 -19.25
N CYS A 75 2.38 -2.67 -19.57
CA CYS A 75 1.40 -3.31 -20.44
C CYS A 75 1.82 -3.01 -21.88
N SER A 76 2.55 -3.92 -22.51
CA SER A 76 2.69 -3.91 -23.97
C SER A 76 1.35 -4.35 -24.54
N LEU A 77 0.58 -3.40 -25.08
CA LEU A 77 -0.63 -3.66 -25.85
C LEU A 77 -0.34 -4.55 -27.06
#